data_AF-A0A3B8WKA1-F1
#
_entry.id   AF-A0A3B8WKA1-F1
#
_cell.length_a   1.000
_cell.length_b   1.000
_cell.length_c   1.000
_cell.angle_alpha   90.00
_cell.angle_beta   90.00
_cell.angle_gamma   90.00
#
_symmetry.space_group_name_H-M   'P 1'
#
loop_
_entity.id
_entity.type
_entity.pdbx_description
1 polymer ?
#
loop_
_entity_poly.entity_id
_entity_poly.type
_entity_poly.pdbx_seq_one_letter_code
_entity_poly.pdbx_strand_id
1 'polypeptide(L)'
;MAAENGVYCDDAERCVDRVIERVGKRITLGLPLGLGKPVRFVNALYQRAKDDPDIELHIVTALSLLAPEGSSSLEKRFMGPFAKRLFGDIPELAYARDVANNRLPSNVQVSEFFFKAGSYLNNRNQQRNYVCTNYTHAVRDLMAQGVNVVGQMVSPGEPNGFPGQVSFSCNPDLSLDILPLLREREQQGVPVAMVAEINQYLPWFGHHAAVEEQQFDLLFSHPSTDYPLFSAPQMAISPSDHLIGFYASCLLKDGGTLQVGIGSLGASLVHNAILRHKHNDAWRAVYDHLDVGSRFPVVDSCGGTGTFETGLYGCSEMMVDGFLYLMQEGILKREVFDHAGLQTLINRGEITLTPSLDMLDVLVREGLIDSPLRARDVNWLIQYGILRDTVEFRGGRLRLSEDHAVEADLSQDQTREALAALGLGSRLTGGIAMHGGFYVGPEAFYQALRDLSPEQRDKICMTSVNFINHLYDHRFGDQKLKAAQRLHGRFINSAMMYTLNGAAVSDGLDDGRVVSGVGGQYNFVSMAHELPGARSILALRATRMSGGQVVSNIVFNYAHCTIPRHLRDIVITEYG
;
A
#
# COMPACT_ATOMS: atom_id res chain seq x y z
N MET A 1 8.27 -30.79 -12.54
CA MET A 1 9.64 -30.22 -12.45
C MET A 1 9.70 -29.30 -11.23
N ALA A 2 9.72 -29.87 -10.02
CA ALA A 2 9.56 -29.13 -8.75
C ALA A 2 10.82 -29.19 -7.85
N ALA A 3 11.99 -29.51 -8.39
CA ALA A 3 13.15 -29.91 -7.58
C ALA A 3 14.12 -28.78 -7.19
N GLU A 4 13.96 -27.55 -7.69
CA GLU A 4 14.93 -26.46 -7.44
C GLU A 4 14.23 -25.09 -7.35
N ASN A 5 13.36 -24.88 -6.36
CA ASN A 5 12.92 -23.53 -5.98
C ASN A 5 13.92 -22.94 -4.97
N GLY A 6 13.99 -21.60 -4.89
CA GLY A 6 14.89 -20.92 -3.96
C GLY A 6 16.35 -20.95 -4.40
N VAL A 7 16.63 -21.08 -5.70
CA VAL A 7 18.02 -21.18 -6.19
C VAL A 7 18.66 -19.80 -6.26
N TYR A 8 19.75 -19.62 -5.52
CA TYR A 8 20.55 -18.41 -5.58
C TYR A 8 21.38 -18.34 -6.87
N CYS A 9 21.46 -17.14 -7.43
CA CYS A 9 22.32 -16.82 -8.55
C CYS A 9 22.92 -15.43 -8.37
N ASP A 10 24.20 -15.29 -8.66
CA ASP A 10 24.99 -14.06 -8.50
C ASP A 10 25.26 -13.34 -9.84
N ASP A 11 24.73 -13.88 -10.94
CA ASP A 11 24.89 -13.35 -12.29
C ASP A 11 23.52 -13.19 -12.97
N ALA A 12 23.21 -11.97 -13.38
CA ALA A 12 21.95 -11.63 -14.03
C ALA A 12 21.78 -12.36 -15.38
N GLU A 13 22.85 -12.57 -16.15
CA GLU A 13 22.78 -13.28 -17.44
C GLU A 13 22.46 -14.77 -17.22
N ARG A 14 23.05 -15.37 -16.18
CA ARG A 14 22.75 -16.76 -15.79
C ARG A 14 21.31 -16.89 -15.26
N CYS A 15 20.79 -15.87 -14.56
CA CYS A 15 19.37 -15.84 -14.20
C CYS A 15 18.48 -15.86 -15.45
N VAL A 16 18.82 -15.05 -16.46
CA VAL A 16 18.09 -14.99 -17.73
C VAL A 16 18.15 -16.33 -18.46
N ASP A 17 19.31 -16.99 -18.52
CA ASP A 17 19.46 -18.32 -19.12
C ASP A 17 18.51 -19.33 -18.46
N ARG A 18 18.47 -19.37 -17.13
CA ARG A 18 17.60 -20.27 -16.36
C ARG A 18 16.12 -19.97 -16.56
N VAL A 19 15.75 -18.70 -16.70
CA VAL A 19 14.37 -18.31 -17.05
C VAL A 19 14.02 -18.81 -18.45
N ILE A 20 14.86 -18.58 -19.45
CA ILE A 20 14.62 -19.01 -20.84
C ILE A 20 14.60 -20.54 -20.95
N GLU A 21 15.47 -21.26 -20.24
CA GLU A 21 15.45 -22.72 -20.16
C GLU A 21 14.10 -23.24 -19.62
N ARG A 22 13.51 -22.53 -18.66
CA ARG A 22 12.25 -22.92 -18.02
C ARG A 22 11.03 -22.56 -18.85
N VAL A 23 10.92 -21.32 -19.34
CA VAL A 23 9.70 -20.81 -19.99
C VAL A 23 9.77 -20.73 -21.52
N GLY A 24 10.96 -20.94 -22.09
CA GLY A 24 11.23 -20.78 -23.52
C GLY A 24 11.42 -19.31 -23.93
N LYS A 25 11.42 -19.08 -25.24
CA LYS A 25 11.65 -17.76 -25.86
C LYS A 25 10.42 -16.85 -25.93
N ARG A 26 9.26 -17.31 -25.44
CA ARG A 26 8.01 -16.51 -25.36
C ARG A 26 7.77 -16.07 -23.94
N ILE A 27 8.11 -14.83 -23.65
CA ILE A 27 8.15 -14.31 -22.28
C ILE A 27 7.18 -13.16 -22.15
N THR A 28 6.13 -13.37 -21.35
CA THR A 28 5.29 -12.29 -20.85
C THR A 28 5.69 -12.02 -19.41
N LEU A 29 6.48 -10.95 -19.23
CA LEU A 29 7.07 -10.55 -17.96
C LEU A 29 6.13 -9.57 -17.24
N GLY A 30 5.62 -9.99 -16.08
CA GLY A 30 4.95 -9.12 -15.12
C GLY A 30 5.95 -8.43 -14.19
N LEU A 31 5.83 -7.11 -14.03
CA LEU A 31 6.65 -6.32 -13.12
C LEU A 31 5.79 -5.44 -12.19
N PRO A 32 6.17 -5.27 -10.91
CA PRO A 32 5.45 -4.43 -9.97
C PRO A 32 5.47 -2.96 -10.41
N LEU A 33 4.54 -2.15 -9.90
CA LEU A 33 4.56 -0.72 -10.20
C LEU A 33 5.64 0.02 -9.42
N GLY A 34 6.17 1.10 -9.98
CA GLY A 34 7.10 1.97 -9.26
C GLY A 34 8.40 1.26 -8.86
N LEU A 35 8.67 1.23 -7.56
CA LEU A 35 9.99 1.01 -6.97
C LEU A 35 10.46 -0.45 -6.97
N GLY A 36 9.57 -1.42 -6.80
CA GLY A 36 9.90 -2.83 -6.61
C GLY A 36 10.40 -3.57 -7.86
N LYS A 37 10.71 -2.90 -8.95
CA LYS A 37 11.19 -3.56 -10.18
C LYS A 37 12.63 -4.06 -9.99
N PRO A 38 12.93 -5.35 -10.29
CA PRO A 38 14.30 -5.87 -10.21
C PRO A 38 15.13 -5.40 -11.41
N VAL A 39 15.75 -4.22 -11.28
CA VAL A 39 16.32 -3.49 -12.42
C VAL A 39 17.43 -4.26 -13.13
N ARG A 40 18.31 -4.93 -12.37
CA ARG A 40 19.47 -5.65 -12.95
C ARG A 40 19.00 -6.85 -13.75
N PHE A 41 18.09 -7.66 -13.20
CA PHE A 41 17.51 -8.80 -13.90
C PHE A 41 16.73 -8.37 -15.16
N VAL A 42 15.89 -7.33 -15.05
CA VAL A 42 15.08 -6.85 -16.18
C VAL A 42 15.95 -6.29 -17.30
N ASN A 43 17.02 -5.56 -16.96
CA ASN A 43 17.94 -5.04 -17.96
C ASN A 43 18.70 -6.15 -18.69
N ALA A 44 19.14 -7.20 -17.98
CA ALA A 44 19.76 -8.37 -18.60
C ALA A 44 18.79 -9.08 -19.57
N LEU A 45 17.54 -9.33 -19.13
CA LEU A 45 16.54 -9.98 -19.99
C LEU A 45 16.19 -9.13 -21.22
N TYR A 46 16.04 -7.82 -21.04
CA TYR A 46 15.75 -6.91 -22.14
C TYR A 46 16.92 -6.83 -23.12
N GLN A 47 18.16 -6.79 -22.63
CA GLN A 47 19.34 -6.82 -23.47
C GLN A 47 19.43 -8.14 -24.25
N ARG A 48 19.13 -9.27 -23.61
CA ARG A 48 19.05 -10.56 -24.29
C ARG A 48 18.02 -10.57 -25.43
N ALA A 49 16.84 -9.99 -25.22
CA ALA A 49 15.83 -9.87 -26.27
C ALA A 49 16.24 -8.91 -27.40
N LYS A 50 17.12 -7.93 -27.15
CA LYS A 50 17.70 -7.09 -28.20
C LYS A 50 18.71 -7.85 -29.07
N ASP A 51 19.46 -8.74 -28.44
CA ASP A 51 20.53 -9.50 -29.09
C ASP A 51 20.02 -10.75 -29.82
N ASP A 52 18.91 -11.35 -29.35
CA ASP A 52 18.24 -12.50 -29.97
C ASP A 52 16.78 -12.17 -30.38
N PRO A 53 16.52 -11.90 -31.68
CA PRO A 53 15.20 -11.55 -32.17
C PRO A 53 14.19 -12.71 -32.15
N ASP A 54 14.62 -13.96 -31.89
CA ASP A 54 13.69 -15.09 -31.69
C ASP A 54 13.00 -15.03 -30.32
N ILE A 55 13.47 -14.17 -29.41
CA ILE A 55 12.83 -13.94 -28.11
C ILE A 55 11.68 -12.95 -28.29
N GLU A 56 10.45 -13.42 -28.10
CA GLU A 56 9.26 -12.59 -28.03
C GLU A 56 9.08 -12.13 -26.57
N LEU A 57 9.39 -10.85 -26.28
CA LEU A 57 9.29 -10.29 -24.93
C LEU A 57 8.13 -9.29 -24.83
N HIS A 58 7.14 -9.59 -23.99
CA HIS A 58 6.08 -8.67 -23.62
C HIS A 58 6.22 -8.28 -22.15
N ILE A 59 6.50 -7.01 -21.86
CA ILE A 59 6.56 -6.48 -20.50
C ILE A 59 5.21 -5.87 -20.14
N VAL A 60 4.59 -6.35 -19.07
CA VAL A 60 3.32 -5.84 -18.54
C VAL A 60 3.55 -5.28 -17.14
N THR A 61 3.30 -3.98 -16.96
CA THR A 61 3.66 -3.29 -15.71
C THR A 61 2.84 -2.02 -15.48
N ALA A 62 3.27 -1.18 -14.55
CA ALA A 62 2.79 0.16 -14.33
C ALA A 62 3.93 1.05 -13.82
N LEU A 63 3.84 2.35 -14.08
CA LEU A 63 4.69 3.40 -13.53
C LEU A 63 6.18 3.03 -13.55
N SER A 64 6.81 3.15 -14.71
CA SER A 64 8.26 3.02 -14.85
C SER A 64 8.97 4.31 -14.41
N LEU A 65 9.83 4.19 -13.39
CA LEU A 65 10.58 5.32 -12.84
C LEU A 65 11.85 5.56 -13.68
N LEU A 66 11.94 6.74 -14.27
CA LEU A 66 13.09 7.18 -15.08
C LEU A 66 13.65 8.46 -14.49
N ALA A 67 14.98 8.59 -14.48
CA ALA A 67 15.61 9.85 -14.11
C ALA A 67 15.15 10.94 -15.12
N PRO A 68 14.85 12.15 -14.63
CA PRO A 68 14.29 13.19 -15.45
C PRO A 68 15.35 13.77 -16.40
N GLU A 69 14.99 13.98 -17.65
CA GLU A 69 15.86 14.59 -18.68
C GLU A 69 15.33 15.97 -19.09
N GLY A 70 16.25 16.90 -19.37
CA GLY A 70 15.89 18.19 -19.92
C GLY A 70 15.51 18.09 -21.40
N SER A 71 14.49 18.83 -21.82
CA SER A 71 14.04 18.87 -23.21
C SER A 71 14.83 19.87 -24.06
N SER A 72 15.20 21.01 -23.47
CA SER A 72 16.01 22.06 -24.10
C SER A 72 17.49 22.01 -23.72
N SER A 73 18.37 22.70 -24.46
CA SER A 73 19.79 22.78 -24.12
C SER A 73 20.03 23.36 -22.71
N LEU A 74 19.26 24.38 -22.34
CA LEU A 74 19.35 25.01 -21.02
C LEU A 74 18.87 24.07 -19.92
N GLU A 75 17.71 23.42 -20.12
CA GLU A 75 17.21 22.41 -19.18
C GLU A 75 18.19 21.28 -19.00
N LYS A 76 18.81 20.76 -20.06
CA LYS A 76 19.82 19.69 -19.95
C LYS A 76 21.02 20.12 -19.11
N ARG A 77 21.52 21.35 -19.28
CA ARG A 77 22.64 21.89 -18.49
C ARG A 77 22.29 22.06 -17.01
N PHE A 78 21.03 22.39 -16.70
CA PHE A 78 20.54 22.52 -15.33
C PHE A 78 20.22 21.15 -14.69
N MET A 79 19.51 20.29 -15.42
CA MET A 79 19.02 19.00 -14.94
C MET A 79 20.09 17.93 -14.90
N GLY A 80 21.10 17.97 -15.77
CA GLY A 80 22.16 16.95 -15.82
C GLY A 80 22.89 16.76 -14.49
N PRO A 81 23.45 17.82 -13.87
CA PRO A 81 24.08 17.73 -12.55
C PRO A 81 23.13 17.26 -11.45
N PHE A 82 21.87 17.72 -11.48
CA PHE A 82 20.84 17.31 -10.53
C PHE A 82 20.53 15.82 -10.66
N ALA A 83 20.32 15.34 -11.88
CA ALA A 83 20.01 13.94 -12.16
C ALA A 83 21.19 13.04 -11.79
N LYS A 84 22.42 13.44 -12.13
CA LYS A 84 23.62 12.70 -11.74
C LYS A 84 23.76 12.59 -10.21
N ARG A 85 23.47 13.66 -9.48
CA ARG A 85 23.58 13.66 -8.00
C ARG A 85 22.53 12.78 -7.31
N LEU A 86 21.32 12.71 -7.84
CA LEU A 86 20.21 11.99 -7.19
C LEU A 86 19.96 10.58 -7.74
N PHE A 87 20.29 10.34 -9.00
CA PHE A 87 19.97 9.08 -9.70
C PHE A 87 21.19 8.43 -10.33
N GLY A 88 22.39 9.04 -10.27
CA GLY A 88 23.57 8.55 -10.98
C GLY A 88 24.07 7.17 -10.55
N ASP A 89 23.79 6.78 -9.30
CA ASP A 89 24.16 5.47 -8.73
C ASP A 89 23.01 4.45 -8.84
N ILE A 90 21.89 4.83 -9.46
CA ILE A 90 20.70 3.98 -9.62
C ILE A 90 20.66 3.53 -11.08
N PRO A 91 20.72 2.22 -11.36
CA PRO A 91 20.55 1.74 -12.72
C PRO A 91 19.16 2.12 -13.24
N GLU A 92 19.09 2.55 -14.49
CA GLU A 92 17.81 2.86 -15.13
C GLU A 92 17.20 1.63 -15.79
N LEU A 93 15.86 1.62 -15.90
CA LEU A 93 15.14 0.62 -16.68
C LEU A 93 15.37 0.87 -18.18
N ALA A 94 16.20 0.04 -18.80
CA ALA A 94 16.61 0.20 -20.20
C ALA A 94 15.41 0.15 -21.16
N TYR A 95 14.46 -0.78 -20.94
CA TYR A 95 13.26 -0.86 -21.77
C TYR A 95 12.41 0.41 -21.68
N ALA A 96 12.28 1.00 -20.48
CA ALA A 96 11.45 2.18 -20.28
C ALA A 96 12.08 3.42 -20.94
N ARG A 97 13.42 3.50 -20.94
CA ARG A 97 14.15 4.53 -21.68
C ARG A 97 13.94 4.38 -23.19
N ASP A 98 13.96 3.15 -23.72
CA ASP A 98 13.66 2.90 -25.13
C ASP A 98 12.18 3.15 -25.48
N VAL A 99 11.24 2.86 -24.58
CA VAL A 99 9.82 3.26 -24.71
C VAL A 99 9.68 4.78 -24.85
N ALA A 100 10.28 5.55 -23.94
CA ALA A 100 10.22 7.01 -23.95
C ALA A 100 10.80 7.60 -25.24
N ASN A 101 11.82 6.95 -25.81
CA ASN A 101 12.50 7.38 -27.03
C ASN A 101 11.92 6.78 -28.33
N ASN A 102 10.85 5.96 -28.27
CA ASN A 102 10.32 5.20 -29.40
C ASN A 102 11.37 4.32 -30.11
N ARG A 103 12.18 3.60 -29.33
CA ARG A 103 13.30 2.75 -29.78
C ARG A 103 13.16 1.27 -29.38
N LEU A 104 11.96 0.83 -29.01
CA LEU A 104 11.73 -0.58 -28.72
C LEU A 104 12.02 -1.45 -29.96
N PRO A 105 12.72 -2.58 -29.80
CA PRO A 105 12.85 -3.61 -30.84
C PRO A 105 11.49 -4.15 -31.29
N SER A 106 11.40 -4.69 -32.50
CA SER A 106 10.14 -5.22 -33.06
C SER A 106 9.61 -6.46 -32.34
N ASN A 107 10.49 -7.22 -31.67
CA ASN A 107 10.17 -8.40 -30.87
C ASN A 107 9.87 -8.06 -29.40
N VAL A 108 9.89 -6.78 -29.02
CA VAL A 108 9.57 -6.32 -27.66
C VAL A 108 8.32 -5.45 -27.64
N GLN A 109 7.37 -5.81 -26.78
CA GLN A 109 6.18 -5.02 -26.48
C GLN A 109 6.18 -4.59 -25.03
N VAL A 110 5.68 -3.38 -24.74
CA VAL A 110 5.48 -2.88 -23.37
C VAL A 110 4.05 -2.38 -23.23
N SER A 111 3.35 -2.92 -22.24
CA SER A 111 1.99 -2.52 -21.85
C SER A 111 2.00 -2.02 -20.42
N GLU A 112 1.46 -0.83 -20.20
CA GLU A 112 1.32 -0.26 -18.86
C GLU A 112 -0.16 -0.04 -18.51
N PHE A 113 -0.57 -0.37 -17.27
CA PHE A 113 -1.91 -0.05 -16.76
C PHE A 113 -1.98 1.27 -15.99
N PHE A 114 -0.82 1.91 -15.75
CA PHE A 114 -0.74 3.22 -15.12
C PHE A 114 0.49 3.97 -15.62
N PHE A 115 0.29 5.12 -16.27
CA PHE A 115 1.40 5.98 -16.72
C PHE A 115 1.82 6.98 -15.65
N LYS A 116 3.09 7.40 -15.70
CA LYS A 116 3.51 8.65 -15.05
C LYS A 116 2.73 9.81 -15.68
N ALA A 117 2.07 10.62 -14.85
CA ALA A 117 1.18 11.68 -15.32
C ALA A 117 1.81 12.54 -16.44
N GLY A 118 1.18 12.53 -17.61
CA GLY A 118 1.56 13.32 -18.78
C GLY A 118 2.73 12.80 -19.61
N SER A 119 3.44 11.74 -19.20
CA SER A 119 4.70 11.31 -19.84
C SER A 119 4.51 10.79 -21.27
N TYR A 120 3.37 10.18 -21.56
CA TYR A 120 3.12 9.48 -22.84
C TYR A 120 1.99 10.07 -23.67
N LEU A 121 1.56 11.31 -23.41
CA LEU A 121 0.49 11.97 -24.16
C LEU A 121 0.75 12.04 -25.67
N ASN A 122 2.02 12.11 -26.08
CA ASN A 122 2.42 12.17 -27.49
C ASN A 122 3.06 10.86 -27.99
N ASN A 123 3.08 9.80 -27.17
CA ASN A 123 3.61 8.50 -27.55
C ASN A 123 2.49 7.59 -28.07
N ARG A 124 2.33 7.52 -29.39
CA ARG A 124 1.25 6.75 -30.04
C ARG A 124 1.31 5.25 -29.73
N ASN A 125 2.50 4.68 -29.56
CA ASN A 125 2.65 3.26 -29.29
C ASN A 125 2.16 2.94 -27.87
N GLN A 126 2.59 3.73 -26.88
CA GLN A 126 2.14 3.58 -25.50
C GLN A 126 0.64 3.83 -25.34
N GLN A 127 0.09 4.87 -25.95
CA GLN A 127 -1.36 5.12 -25.89
C GLN A 127 -2.19 3.94 -26.44
N ARG A 128 -1.68 3.19 -27.43
CA ARG A 128 -2.35 1.98 -27.97
C ARG A 128 -2.17 0.74 -27.08
N ASN A 129 -1.07 0.68 -26.34
CA ASN A 129 -0.71 -0.45 -25.49
C ASN A 129 -1.08 -0.23 -24.01
N TYR A 130 -1.80 0.85 -23.71
CA TYR A 130 -2.34 1.12 -22.39
C TYR A 130 -3.40 0.08 -22.00
N VAL A 131 -3.28 -0.47 -20.80
CA VAL A 131 -4.23 -1.43 -20.25
C VAL A 131 -5.21 -0.70 -19.34
N CYS A 132 -6.41 -0.44 -19.83
CA CYS A 132 -7.46 0.23 -19.06
C CYS A 132 -8.07 -0.74 -18.05
N THR A 133 -7.64 -0.67 -16.79
CA THR A 133 -8.15 -1.54 -15.73
C THR A 133 -8.15 -0.85 -14.36
N ASN A 134 -9.05 -1.29 -13.47
CA ASN A 134 -8.97 -0.94 -12.06
C ASN A 134 -7.81 -1.70 -11.44
N TYR A 135 -7.14 -1.11 -10.45
CA TYR A 135 -5.95 -1.74 -9.88
C TYR A 135 -6.24 -3.11 -9.24
N THR A 136 -7.43 -3.29 -8.65
CA THR A 136 -7.89 -4.58 -8.08
C THR A 136 -8.16 -5.66 -9.14
N HIS A 137 -8.21 -5.30 -10.42
CA HIS A 137 -8.38 -6.24 -11.53
C HIS A 137 -7.07 -6.46 -12.31
N ALA A 138 -5.99 -5.78 -11.95
CA ALA A 138 -4.72 -5.87 -12.68
C ALA A 138 -4.22 -7.31 -12.78
N VAL A 139 -4.30 -8.10 -11.69
CA VAL A 139 -3.89 -9.51 -11.70
C VAL A 139 -4.69 -10.34 -12.71
N ARG A 140 -6.03 -10.15 -12.78
CA ARG A 140 -6.87 -10.82 -13.77
C ARG A 140 -6.40 -10.52 -15.18
N ASP A 141 -6.12 -9.25 -15.48
CA ASP A 141 -5.74 -8.81 -16.81
C ASP A 141 -4.31 -9.22 -17.18
N LEU A 142 -3.38 -9.20 -16.22
CA LEU A 142 -2.03 -9.76 -16.33
C LEU A 142 -2.08 -11.26 -16.69
N MET A 143 -2.91 -12.04 -15.98
CA MET A 143 -3.08 -13.47 -16.27
C MET A 143 -3.72 -13.73 -17.63
N ALA A 144 -4.67 -12.89 -18.04
CA ALA A 144 -5.31 -12.95 -19.36
C ALA A 144 -4.35 -12.60 -20.51
N GLN A 145 -3.38 -11.72 -20.26
CA GLN A 145 -2.28 -11.43 -21.20
C GLN A 145 -1.23 -12.55 -21.27
N GLY A 146 -1.35 -13.57 -20.42
CA GLY A 146 -0.47 -14.75 -20.46
C GLY A 146 0.85 -14.57 -19.73
N VAL A 147 0.90 -13.70 -18.71
CA VAL A 147 2.07 -13.60 -17.82
C VAL A 147 2.52 -14.99 -17.39
N ASN A 148 3.79 -15.29 -17.69
CA ASN A 148 4.46 -16.53 -17.33
C ASN A 148 5.78 -16.29 -16.61
N VAL A 149 6.28 -15.05 -16.58
CA VAL A 149 7.43 -14.67 -15.76
C VAL A 149 7.05 -13.50 -14.86
N VAL A 150 7.43 -13.55 -13.58
CA VAL A 150 7.32 -12.41 -12.66
C VAL A 150 8.70 -12.09 -12.10
N GLY A 151 9.08 -10.82 -12.17
CA GLY A 151 10.28 -10.29 -11.55
C GLY A 151 9.92 -9.31 -10.44
N GLN A 152 10.53 -9.46 -9.25
CA GLN A 152 10.31 -8.61 -8.10
C GLN A 152 11.61 -8.30 -7.36
N MET A 153 11.83 -7.05 -6.96
CA MET A 153 12.88 -6.68 -6.02
C MET A 153 12.41 -6.92 -4.58
N VAL A 154 13.26 -7.50 -3.73
CA VAL A 154 12.93 -7.90 -2.34
C VAL A 154 14.03 -7.50 -1.35
N SER A 155 13.64 -7.28 -0.09
CA SER A 155 14.55 -7.03 1.03
C SER A 155 15.02 -8.36 1.64
N PRO A 156 16.31 -8.52 2.01
CA PRO A 156 16.82 -9.75 2.61
C PRO A 156 16.41 -9.90 4.09
N GLY A 157 16.01 -11.11 4.50
CA GLY A 157 15.58 -11.40 5.87
C GLY A 157 16.70 -11.66 6.86
N GLU A 158 17.83 -12.25 6.43
CA GLU A 158 18.95 -12.60 7.32
C GLU A 158 19.49 -11.40 8.14
N PRO A 159 19.77 -10.21 7.54
CA PRO A 159 20.19 -9.04 8.31
C PRO A 159 19.13 -8.52 9.29
N ASN A 160 17.88 -8.95 9.14
CA ASN A 160 16.73 -8.51 9.92
C ASN A 160 16.24 -9.56 10.93
N GLY A 161 16.95 -10.69 11.07
CA GLY A 161 16.60 -11.75 12.01
C GLY A 161 15.59 -12.78 11.49
N PHE A 162 15.34 -12.82 10.17
CA PHE A 162 14.40 -13.71 9.50
C PHE A 162 15.12 -14.56 8.42
N PRO A 163 16.02 -15.49 8.82
CA PRO A 163 16.76 -16.32 7.86
C PRO A 163 15.81 -17.21 7.05
N GLY A 164 16.07 -17.34 5.74
CA GLY A 164 15.23 -18.13 4.82
C GLY A 164 14.01 -17.37 4.29
N GLN A 165 13.84 -16.10 4.68
CA GLN A 165 12.76 -15.24 4.20
C GLN A 165 13.26 -14.01 3.46
N VAL A 166 12.42 -13.54 2.55
CA VAL A 166 12.54 -12.25 1.87
C VAL A 166 11.28 -11.43 2.06
N SER A 167 11.38 -10.11 1.97
CA SER A 167 10.22 -9.22 2.09
C SER A 167 9.96 -8.48 0.79
N PHE A 168 8.71 -8.48 0.33
CA PHE A 168 8.24 -7.63 -0.77
C PHE A 168 8.40 -6.13 -0.48
N SER A 169 8.57 -5.76 0.79
CA SER A 169 8.91 -4.41 1.23
C SER A 169 8.01 -3.33 0.60
N CYS A 170 8.52 -2.63 -0.41
CA CYS A 170 7.86 -1.55 -1.12
C CYS A 170 6.69 -1.95 -2.00
N ASN A 171 6.57 -3.21 -2.42
CA ASN A 171 5.61 -3.64 -3.43
C ASN A 171 5.09 -5.09 -3.23
N PRO A 172 4.38 -5.38 -2.14
CA PRO A 172 3.58 -6.61 -2.04
C PRO A 172 2.33 -6.58 -2.93
N ASP A 173 1.72 -5.40 -3.08
CA ASP A 173 0.65 -5.02 -4.00
C ASP A 173 -0.10 -6.13 -4.76
N LEU A 174 0.37 -6.51 -5.95
CA LEU A 174 -0.14 -7.56 -6.82
C LEU A 174 0.65 -8.85 -6.66
N SER A 175 1.89 -8.76 -6.18
CA SER A 175 2.82 -9.89 -6.04
C SER A 175 2.23 -10.98 -5.13
N LEU A 176 1.61 -10.59 -4.02
CA LEU A 176 0.96 -11.55 -3.12
C LEU A 176 -0.15 -12.38 -3.78
N ASP A 177 -0.78 -11.86 -4.83
CA ASP A 177 -1.94 -12.45 -5.47
C ASP A 177 -1.60 -13.16 -6.78
N ILE A 178 -0.60 -12.67 -7.51
CA ILE A 178 -0.19 -13.27 -8.80
C ILE A 178 0.67 -14.53 -8.62
N LEU A 179 1.54 -14.59 -7.59
CA LEU A 179 2.41 -15.77 -7.40
C LEU A 179 1.62 -17.07 -7.19
N PRO A 180 0.57 -17.13 -6.34
CA PRO A 180 -0.27 -18.32 -6.21
C PRO A 180 -0.91 -18.74 -7.53
N LEU A 181 -1.42 -17.80 -8.33
CA LEU A 181 -2.04 -18.08 -9.62
C LEU A 181 -1.04 -18.62 -10.65
N LEU A 182 0.21 -18.15 -10.61
CA LEU A 182 1.28 -18.73 -11.44
C LEU A 182 1.62 -20.15 -11.01
N ARG A 183 1.61 -20.45 -9.71
CA ARG A 183 1.80 -21.83 -9.21
C ARG A 183 0.65 -22.75 -9.62
N GLU A 184 -0.59 -22.28 -9.60
CA GLU A 184 -1.73 -23.03 -10.14
C GLU A 184 -1.58 -23.29 -11.65
N ARG A 185 -1.14 -22.27 -12.41
CA ARG A 185 -0.88 -22.37 -13.85
C ARG A 185 0.25 -23.35 -14.18
N GLU A 186 1.28 -23.38 -13.34
CA GLU A 186 2.37 -24.37 -13.40
C GLU A 186 1.87 -25.80 -13.19
N GLN A 187 0.99 -26.03 -12.22
CA GLN A 187 0.37 -27.33 -11.98
C GLN A 187 -0.50 -27.79 -13.17
N GLN A 188 -1.00 -26.85 -13.97
CA GLN A 188 -1.73 -27.12 -15.22
C GLN A 188 -0.80 -27.38 -16.42
N GLY A 189 0.52 -27.40 -16.22
CA GLY A 189 1.51 -27.71 -17.24
C GLY A 189 1.98 -26.53 -18.07
N VAL A 190 1.62 -25.29 -17.70
CA VAL A 190 2.17 -24.09 -18.34
C VAL A 190 3.47 -23.72 -17.64
N PRO A 191 4.60 -23.64 -18.35
CA PRO A 191 5.86 -23.23 -17.74
C PRO A 191 5.80 -21.79 -17.23
N VAL A 192 6.23 -21.57 -15.98
CA VAL A 192 6.34 -20.24 -15.36
C VAL A 192 7.70 -20.06 -14.69
N ALA A 193 8.10 -18.82 -14.44
CA ALA A 193 9.28 -18.49 -13.64
C ALA A 193 9.03 -17.27 -12.73
N MET A 194 9.47 -17.36 -11.48
CA MET A 194 9.41 -16.28 -10.48
C MET A 194 10.81 -15.94 -10.02
N VAL A 195 11.21 -14.69 -10.23
CA VAL A 195 12.56 -14.20 -9.97
C VAL A 195 12.51 -13.08 -8.93
N ALA A 196 13.25 -13.26 -7.83
CA ALA A 196 13.51 -12.23 -6.85
C ALA A 196 14.89 -11.60 -7.09
N GLU A 197 15.00 -10.27 -7.08
CA GLU A 197 16.28 -9.56 -6.98
C GLU A 197 16.43 -9.02 -5.54
N ILE A 198 17.45 -9.49 -4.83
CA ILE A 198 17.73 -9.02 -3.46
C ILE A 198 18.41 -7.66 -3.55
N ASN A 199 17.90 -6.69 -2.77
CA ASN A 199 18.54 -5.38 -2.62
C ASN A 199 18.51 -4.95 -1.14
N GLN A 200 19.68 -4.82 -0.52
CA GLN A 200 19.83 -4.44 0.90
C GLN A 200 19.34 -3.03 1.22
N TYR A 201 19.18 -2.15 0.22
CA TYR A 201 18.65 -0.81 0.44
C TYR A 201 17.14 -0.79 0.70
N LEU A 202 16.40 -1.87 0.38
CA LEU A 202 14.98 -1.99 0.69
C LEU A 202 14.75 -2.16 2.20
N PRO A 203 13.93 -1.30 2.83
CA PRO A 203 13.47 -1.51 4.20
C PRO A 203 12.82 -2.89 4.39
N TRP A 204 13.07 -3.56 5.51
CA TRP A 204 12.39 -4.81 5.83
C TRP A 204 10.98 -4.56 6.40
N PHE A 205 10.00 -5.35 5.95
CA PHE A 205 8.66 -5.42 6.56
C PHE A 205 8.23 -6.89 6.73
N GLY A 206 7.74 -7.21 7.92
CA GLY A 206 7.19 -8.52 8.26
C GLY A 206 5.75 -8.71 7.75
N HIS A 207 4.95 -9.45 8.52
CA HIS A 207 3.53 -9.69 8.26
C HIS A 207 3.29 -10.24 6.84
N HIS A 208 2.33 -9.69 6.11
CA HIS A 208 1.98 -10.15 4.77
C HIS A 208 3.09 -9.95 3.73
N ALA A 209 4.07 -9.06 3.98
CA ALA A 209 5.14 -8.80 3.03
C ALA A 209 6.30 -9.79 3.12
N ALA A 210 6.49 -10.45 4.27
CA ALA A 210 7.51 -11.47 4.47
C ALA A 210 7.04 -12.82 3.93
N VAL A 211 7.85 -13.44 3.07
CA VAL A 211 7.59 -14.74 2.47
C VAL A 211 8.85 -15.59 2.45
N GLU A 212 8.66 -16.90 2.43
CA GLU A 212 9.75 -17.87 2.29
C GLU A 212 10.44 -17.73 0.92
N GLU A 213 11.76 -17.84 0.89
CA GLU A 213 12.57 -17.74 -0.32
C GLU A 213 12.14 -18.74 -1.41
N GLN A 214 11.62 -19.91 -0.99
CA GLN A 214 11.16 -20.97 -1.90
C GLN A 214 9.87 -20.62 -2.66
N GLN A 215 9.24 -19.47 -2.36
CA GLN A 215 8.19 -18.94 -3.23
C GLN A 215 8.73 -18.52 -4.60
N PHE A 216 10.02 -18.21 -4.70
CA PHE A 216 10.68 -17.88 -5.96
C PHE A 216 11.41 -19.09 -6.54
N ASP A 217 11.50 -19.16 -7.87
CA ASP A 217 12.32 -20.16 -8.54
C ASP A 217 13.80 -19.75 -8.48
N LEU A 218 14.08 -18.45 -8.64
CA LEU A 218 15.43 -17.88 -8.63
C LEU A 218 15.51 -16.67 -7.69
N LEU A 219 16.58 -16.60 -6.91
CA LEU A 219 16.98 -15.41 -6.14
C LEU A 219 18.28 -14.86 -6.71
N PHE A 220 18.18 -13.76 -7.45
CA PHE A 220 19.33 -13.00 -7.89
C PHE A 220 19.88 -12.15 -6.73
N SER A 221 21.11 -12.44 -6.31
CA SER A 221 21.77 -11.75 -5.21
C SER A 221 23.25 -11.54 -5.53
N HIS A 222 23.65 -10.28 -5.63
CA HIS A 222 25.05 -9.91 -5.76
C HIS A 222 25.31 -8.60 -4.99
N PRO A 223 25.47 -8.67 -3.64
CA PRO A 223 25.42 -7.51 -2.75
C PRO A 223 26.39 -6.37 -3.10
N SER A 224 27.53 -6.70 -3.72
CA SER A 224 28.53 -5.71 -4.18
C SER A 224 28.01 -4.79 -5.30
N THR A 225 26.88 -5.14 -5.92
CA THR A 225 26.22 -4.39 -7.01
C THR A 225 24.84 -3.87 -6.62
N ASP A 226 24.47 -3.94 -5.34
CA ASP A 226 23.24 -3.35 -4.84
C ASP A 226 23.29 -1.81 -4.98
N TYR A 227 22.13 -1.20 -5.21
CA TYR A 227 22.00 0.20 -5.56
C TYR A 227 20.94 0.92 -4.70
N PRO A 228 21.10 2.23 -4.46
CA PRO A 228 20.10 3.04 -3.77
C PRO A 228 18.73 3.04 -4.45
N LEU A 229 17.69 3.36 -3.69
CA LEU A 229 16.31 3.35 -4.18
C LEU A 229 15.98 4.63 -4.96
N PHE A 230 15.15 4.50 -6.01
CA PHE A 230 14.70 5.66 -6.77
C PHE A 230 13.94 6.65 -5.89
N SER A 231 14.45 7.87 -5.78
CA SER A 231 13.88 8.92 -4.93
C SER A 231 12.91 9.81 -5.71
N ALA A 232 11.66 9.86 -5.27
CA ALA A 232 10.68 10.83 -5.75
C ALA A 232 10.83 12.15 -4.97
N PRO A 233 11.15 13.28 -5.63
CA PRO A 233 11.32 14.56 -4.93
C PRO A 233 9.99 15.09 -4.40
N GLN A 234 10.03 15.69 -3.21
CA GLN A 234 8.89 16.43 -2.66
C GLN A 234 8.70 17.76 -3.38
N MET A 235 7.46 18.09 -3.69
CA MET A 235 7.07 19.37 -4.28
C MET A 235 6.68 20.35 -3.18
N ALA A 236 6.94 21.65 -3.40
CA ALA A 236 6.44 22.69 -2.51
C ALA A 236 4.90 22.68 -2.47
N ILE A 237 4.34 22.94 -1.28
CA ILE A 237 2.90 23.05 -1.10
C ILE A 237 2.49 24.47 -1.51
N SER A 238 1.58 24.58 -2.47
CA SER A 238 1.06 25.88 -2.92
C SER A 238 0.05 26.45 -1.91
N PRO A 239 -0.22 27.78 -1.90
CA PRO A 239 -1.26 28.35 -1.04
C PRO A 239 -2.64 27.69 -1.22
N SER A 240 -3.01 27.36 -2.46
CA SER A 240 -4.26 26.63 -2.75
C SER A 240 -4.27 25.24 -2.11
N ASP A 241 -3.16 24.50 -2.20
CA ASP A 241 -3.06 23.17 -1.57
C ASP A 241 -3.05 23.27 -0.04
N HIS A 242 -2.51 24.35 0.54
CA HIS A 242 -2.60 24.61 1.97
C HIS A 242 -4.05 24.71 2.43
N LEU A 243 -4.90 25.47 1.72
CA LEU A 243 -6.33 25.58 2.05
C LEU A 243 -7.09 24.27 1.80
N ILE A 244 -6.82 23.58 0.68
CA ILE A 244 -7.46 22.28 0.39
C ILE A 244 -7.12 21.26 1.49
N GLY A 245 -5.84 21.17 1.88
CA GLY A 245 -5.40 20.30 2.96
C GLY A 245 -6.01 20.68 4.32
N PHE A 246 -6.20 21.98 4.57
CA PHE A 246 -6.88 22.47 5.77
C PHE A 246 -8.35 22.02 5.82
N TYR A 247 -9.14 22.25 4.77
CA TYR A 247 -10.54 21.79 4.70
C TYR A 247 -10.64 20.27 4.82
N ALA A 248 -9.75 19.53 4.15
CA ALA A 248 -9.68 18.08 4.26
C ALA A 248 -9.36 17.62 5.70
N SER A 249 -8.51 18.34 6.43
CA SER A 249 -8.19 18.04 7.84
C SER A 249 -9.38 18.22 8.79
N CYS A 250 -10.34 19.08 8.44
CA CYS A 250 -11.58 19.28 9.19
C CYS A 250 -12.48 18.03 9.12
N LEU A 251 -12.38 17.26 8.04
CA LEU A 251 -13.17 16.03 7.83
C LEU A 251 -12.58 14.80 8.53
N LEU A 252 -11.34 14.87 9.02
CA LEU A 252 -10.74 13.75 9.75
C LEU A 252 -11.46 13.53 11.08
N LYS A 253 -11.80 12.28 11.37
CA LYS A 253 -12.48 11.88 12.60
C LYS A 253 -11.54 11.06 13.47
N ASP A 254 -11.42 11.41 14.75
CA ASP A 254 -10.64 10.62 15.70
C ASP A 254 -11.22 9.20 15.82
N GLY A 255 -10.35 8.21 15.98
CA GLY A 255 -10.73 6.80 15.89
C GLY A 255 -11.01 6.30 14.47
N GLY A 256 -10.82 7.14 13.45
CA GLY A 256 -11.16 6.83 12.06
C GLY A 256 -10.07 6.08 11.27
N THR A 257 -10.30 5.97 9.96
CA THR A 257 -9.36 5.41 8.99
C THR A 257 -8.96 6.45 7.95
N LEU A 258 -7.69 6.48 7.58
CA LEU A 258 -7.15 7.40 6.58
C LEU A 258 -6.58 6.63 5.38
N GLN A 259 -7.03 7.02 4.20
CA GLN A 259 -6.30 6.84 2.94
C GLN A 259 -6.00 8.19 2.33
N VAL A 260 -4.77 8.38 1.89
CA VAL A 260 -4.34 9.60 1.20
C VAL A 260 -3.31 9.24 0.13
N GLY A 261 -3.42 9.89 -1.02
CA GLY A 261 -2.46 9.76 -2.13
C GLY A 261 -1.22 10.64 -1.98
N ILE A 262 -0.41 10.67 -3.04
CA ILE A 262 0.82 11.47 -3.13
C ILE A 262 0.59 12.95 -3.46
N GLY A 263 1.68 13.70 -3.39
CA GLY A 263 1.75 15.07 -3.87
C GLY A 263 1.45 16.10 -2.80
N SER A 264 1.42 17.37 -3.21
CA SER A 264 1.29 18.51 -2.29
C SER A 264 -0.03 18.49 -1.51
N LEU A 265 -1.11 17.94 -2.09
CA LEU A 265 -2.41 17.84 -1.41
C LEU A 265 -2.37 16.89 -0.22
N GLY A 266 -1.78 15.69 -0.39
CA GLY A 266 -1.60 14.74 0.71
C GLY A 266 -0.64 15.26 1.78
N ALA A 267 0.48 15.86 1.36
CA ALA A 267 1.42 16.50 2.28
C ALA A 267 0.77 17.64 3.11
N SER A 268 -0.08 18.44 2.47
CA SER A 268 -0.82 19.53 3.12
C SER A 268 -1.84 19.01 4.14
N LEU A 269 -2.57 17.93 3.81
CA LEU A 269 -3.47 17.29 4.76
C LEU A 269 -2.71 16.82 6.01
N VAL A 270 -1.58 16.13 5.81
CA VAL A 270 -0.75 15.61 6.91
C VAL A 270 -0.25 16.75 7.78
N HIS A 271 0.27 17.81 7.16
CA HIS A 271 0.69 19.02 7.88
C HIS A 271 -0.45 19.60 8.73
N ASN A 272 -1.64 19.76 8.16
CA ASN A 272 -2.79 20.32 8.88
C ASN A 272 -3.34 19.36 9.96
N ALA A 273 -3.24 18.05 9.78
CA ALA A 273 -3.57 17.07 10.81
C ALA A 273 -2.61 17.17 12.01
N ILE A 274 -1.30 17.35 11.74
CA ILE A 274 -0.30 17.59 12.78
C ILE A 274 -0.56 18.93 13.48
N LEU A 275 -0.85 20.00 12.73
CA LEU A 275 -1.21 21.30 13.30
C LEU A 275 -2.45 21.20 14.20
N ARG A 276 -3.50 20.52 13.73
CA ARG A 276 -4.72 20.26 14.51
C ARG A 276 -4.42 19.48 15.79
N HIS A 277 -3.47 18.55 15.77
CA HIS A 277 -3.11 17.71 16.91
C HIS A 277 -2.24 18.44 17.94
N LYS A 278 -1.19 19.14 17.49
CA LYS A 278 -0.17 19.75 18.36
C LYS A 278 -0.45 21.19 18.75
N HIS A 279 -1.15 21.92 17.88
CA HIS A 279 -1.40 23.35 18.00
C HIS A 279 -2.87 23.65 17.67
N ASN A 280 -3.79 22.95 18.36
CA ASN A 280 -5.22 22.98 18.07
C ASN A 280 -5.81 24.40 18.10
N ASP A 281 -5.36 25.26 19.02
CA ASP A 281 -5.84 26.65 19.10
C ASP A 281 -5.51 27.45 17.83
N ALA A 282 -4.32 27.27 17.27
CA ALA A 282 -3.92 27.93 16.02
C ALA A 282 -4.71 27.38 14.83
N TRP A 283 -4.93 26.06 14.78
CA TRP A 283 -5.78 25.44 13.77
C TRP A 283 -7.23 25.93 13.87
N ARG A 284 -7.77 26.05 15.09
CA ARG A 284 -9.13 26.56 15.35
C ARG A 284 -9.27 28.04 14.97
N ALA A 285 -8.26 28.86 15.21
CA ALA A 285 -8.28 30.25 14.76
C ALA A 285 -8.49 30.37 13.24
N VAL A 286 -7.88 29.47 12.45
CA VAL A 286 -8.12 29.41 10.99
C VAL A 286 -9.53 28.89 10.68
N TYR A 287 -9.99 27.87 11.40
CA TYR A 287 -11.34 27.29 11.25
C TYR A 287 -12.44 28.34 11.47
N ASP A 288 -12.32 29.12 12.53
CA ASP A 288 -13.26 30.18 12.90
C ASP A 288 -13.17 31.36 11.95
N HIS A 289 -11.95 31.76 11.54
CA HIS A 289 -11.75 32.85 10.58
C HIS A 289 -12.39 32.56 9.21
N LEU A 290 -12.30 31.31 8.75
CA LEU A 290 -12.89 30.86 7.49
C LEU A 290 -14.39 30.53 7.61
N ASP A 291 -14.95 30.59 8.82
CA ASP A 291 -16.33 30.24 9.16
C ASP A 291 -16.74 28.86 8.62
N VAL A 292 -15.85 27.87 8.80
CA VAL A 292 -15.98 26.55 8.16
C VAL A 292 -17.26 25.83 8.61
N GLY A 293 -17.57 25.84 9.91
CA GLY A 293 -18.74 25.13 10.45
C GLY A 293 -20.06 25.65 9.87
N SER A 294 -20.21 26.98 9.75
CA SER A 294 -21.42 27.58 9.19
C SER A 294 -21.51 27.39 7.68
N ARG A 295 -20.38 27.53 6.96
CA ARG A 295 -20.34 27.42 5.49
C ARG A 295 -20.48 25.98 5.01
N PHE A 296 -19.94 25.02 5.77
CA PHE A 296 -19.85 23.61 5.38
C PHE A 296 -20.28 22.68 6.52
N PRO A 297 -21.58 22.60 6.87
CA PRO A 297 -22.07 21.80 8.00
C PRO A 297 -21.72 20.29 7.96
N VAL A 298 -21.28 19.79 6.79
CA VAL A 298 -20.75 18.44 6.63
C VAL A 298 -19.55 18.16 7.55
N VAL A 299 -18.74 19.17 7.89
CA VAL A 299 -17.57 18.99 8.77
C VAL A 299 -17.96 18.64 10.20
N ASP A 300 -19.11 19.11 10.69
CA ASP A 300 -19.57 18.80 12.04
C ASP A 300 -20.18 17.39 12.11
N SER A 301 -20.86 16.96 11.04
CA SER A 301 -21.47 15.63 10.99
C SER A 301 -20.46 14.51 10.71
N CYS A 302 -19.44 14.79 9.90
CA CYS A 302 -18.50 13.79 9.41
C CYS A 302 -17.11 13.95 10.04
N GLY A 303 -16.70 15.16 10.39
CA GLY A 303 -15.34 15.47 10.82
C GLY A 303 -15.19 15.65 12.32
N GLY A 304 -14.35 16.61 12.69
CA GLY A 304 -14.16 17.04 14.07
C GLY A 304 -13.17 18.18 14.18
N THR A 305 -13.19 18.89 15.30
CA THR A 305 -12.29 20.01 15.60
C THR A 305 -11.30 19.73 16.73
N GLY A 306 -11.49 18.63 17.48
CA GLY A 306 -10.61 18.19 18.57
C GLY A 306 -9.33 17.53 18.08
N THR A 307 -8.44 17.16 19.01
CA THR A 307 -7.22 16.42 18.71
C THR A 307 -7.51 14.94 18.40
N PHE A 308 -6.46 14.15 18.18
CA PHE A 308 -6.56 12.71 17.86
C PHE A 308 -6.18 11.89 19.10
N GLU A 309 -7.10 11.73 20.03
CA GLU A 309 -6.86 11.04 21.31
C GLU A 309 -6.75 9.53 21.10
N THR A 310 -7.72 8.94 20.40
CA THR A 310 -7.72 7.54 19.98
C THR A 310 -6.67 7.30 18.90
N GLY A 311 -6.51 8.27 17.99
CA GLY A 311 -5.64 8.17 16.83
C GLY A 311 -6.37 7.65 15.58
N LEU A 312 -5.62 7.65 14.48
CA LEU A 312 -6.04 7.15 13.17
C LEU A 312 -5.39 5.78 12.90
N TYR A 313 -6.10 4.99 12.10
CA TYR A 313 -5.58 3.79 11.44
C TYR A 313 -5.35 4.12 9.96
N GLY A 314 -4.17 3.83 9.43
CA GLY A 314 -3.86 4.02 8.02
C GLY A 314 -4.22 2.79 7.21
N CYS A 315 -5.01 2.94 6.15
CA CYS A 315 -5.30 1.87 5.21
C CYS A 315 -5.28 2.48 3.82
N SER A 316 -4.11 2.46 3.17
CA SER A 316 -3.86 3.25 1.96
C SER A 316 -3.22 2.39 0.87
N GLU A 317 -3.66 2.57 -0.37
CA GLU A 317 -3.03 1.94 -1.54
C GLU A 317 -1.54 2.28 -1.58
N MET A 318 -1.20 3.57 -1.42
CA MET A 318 0.18 4.01 -1.28
C MET A 318 0.46 4.47 0.15
N MET A 319 1.50 3.92 0.77
CA MET A 319 2.07 4.45 2.02
C MET A 319 3.03 5.59 1.71
N VAL A 320 2.53 6.82 1.82
CA VAL A 320 3.36 8.02 1.69
C VAL A 320 4.13 8.31 2.99
N ASP A 321 5.21 9.07 2.88
CA ASP A 321 6.04 9.55 4.00
C ASP A 321 5.24 10.25 5.10
N GLY A 322 4.18 10.94 4.72
CA GLY A 322 3.24 11.57 5.64
C GLY A 322 2.67 10.62 6.72
N PHE A 323 2.51 9.33 6.44
CA PHE A 323 2.07 8.37 7.47
C PHE A 323 3.12 8.17 8.56
N LEU A 324 4.43 8.22 8.24
CA LEU A 324 5.47 8.19 9.27
C LEU A 324 5.43 9.46 10.13
N TYR A 325 5.23 10.63 9.52
CA TYR A 325 5.10 11.87 10.31
C TYR A 325 3.89 11.80 11.25
N LEU A 326 2.75 11.28 10.78
CA LEU A 326 1.58 11.05 11.65
C LEU A 326 1.88 10.05 12.77
N MET A 327 2.65 9.01 12.51
CA MET A 327 3.04 8.01 13.53
C MET A 327 3.98 8.63 14.57
N GLN A 328 5.01 9.37 14.13
CA GLN A 328 5.95 10.09 15.00
C GLN A 328 5.26 11.12 15.90
N GLU A 329 4.23 11.79 15.38
CA GLU A 329 3.49 12.79 16.15
C GLU A 329 2.38 12.21 17.05
N GLY A 330 2.21 10.88 17.08
CA GLY A 330 1.24 10.20 17.94
C GLY A 330 -0.20 10.23 17.41
N ILE A 331 -0.38 10.49 16.11
CA ILE A 331 -1.68 10.52 15.44
C ILE A 331 -2.00 9.14 14.85
N LEU A 332 -1.07 8.54 14.11
CA LEU A 332 -1.25 7.21 13.50
C LEU A 332 -0.89 6.11 14.50
N LYS A 333 -1.81 5.83 15.42
CA LYS A 333 -1.59 4.89 16.54
C LYS A 333 -2.78 3.97 16.83
N ARG A 334 -3.88 4.10 16.10
CA ARG A 334 -5.05 3.23 16.32
C ARG A 334 -4.75 1.86 15.74
N GLU A 335 -4.58 0.89 16.62
CA GLU A 335 -4.32 -0.49 16.24
C GLU A 335 -5.61 -1.20 15.79
N VAL A 336 -5.49 -2.00 14.73
CA VAL A 336 -6.51 -2.93 14.28
C VAL A 336 -5.98 -4.36 14.29
N PHE A 337 -6.85 -5.31 14.61
CA PHE A 337 -6.53 -6.73 14.77
C PHE A 337 -7.17 -7.56 13.67
N ASP A 338 -6.56 -8.68 13.32
CA ASP A 338 -6.93 -9.59 12.22
C ASP A 338 -8.04 -10.59 12.58
N HIS A 339 -8.90 -10.25 13.54
CA HIS A 339 -10.07 -11.04 13.91
C HIS A 339 -11.33 -10.17 14.04
N ALA A 340 -12.34 -10.46 13.22
CA ALA A 340 -13.55 -9.64 13.10
C ALA A 340 -14.31 -9.48 14.43
N GLY A 341 -14.47 -10.58 15.19
CA GLY A 341 -15.14 -10.55 16.49
C GLY A 341 -14.36 -9.71 17.51
N LEU A 342 -13.04 -9.89 17.57
CA LEU A 342 -12.18 -9.17 18.51
C LEU A 342 -12.19 -7.66 18.20
N GLN A 343 -12.00 -7.33 16.92
CA GLN A 343 -12.06 -5.94 16.45
C GLN A 343 -13.41 -5.30 16.74
N THR A 344 -14.52 -6.03 16.56
CA THR A 344 -15.86 -5.52 16.84
C THR A 344 -16.05 -5.18 18.31
N LEU A 345 -15.55 -6.01 19.23
CA LEU A 345 -15.64 -5.75 20.67
C LEU A 345 -14.79 -4.55 21.09
N ILE A 346 -13.60 -4.39 20.50
CA ILE A 346 -12.76 -3.19 20.68
C ILE A 346 -13.51 -1.94 20.21
N ASN A 347 -14.11 -2.00 19.02
CA ASN A 347 -14.85 -0.88 18.45
C ASN A 347 -16.04 -0.43 19.30
N ARG A 348 -16.70 -1.37 20.00
CA ARG A 348 -17.82 -1.09 20.91
C ARG A 348 -17.38 -0.62 22.29
N GLY A 349 -16.08 -0.67 22.58
CA GLY A 349 -15.53 -0.36 23.90
C GLY A 349 -15.86 -1.42 24.96
N GLU A 350 -16.27 -2.62 24.55
CA GLU A 350 -16.58 -3.73 25.46
C GLU A 350 -15.31 -4.38 26.02
N ILE A 351 -14.19 -4.25 25.30
CA ILE A 351 -12.86 -4.69 25.73
C ILE A 351 -11.83 -3.60 25.40
N THR A 352 -10.72 -3.59 26.14
CA THR A 352 -9.60 -2.66 25.91
C THR A 352 -8.40 -3.41 25.33
N LEU A 353 -7.30 -2.69 25.06
CA LEU A 353 -6.04 -3.32 24.63
C LEU A 353 -5.25 -3.95 25.78
N THR A 354 -5.75 -3.85 27.02
CA THR A 354 -5.14 -4.45 28.21
C THR A 354 -5.96 -5.67 28.63
N PRO A 355 -5.40 -6.88 28.60
CA PRO A 355 -6.05 -8.10 29.05
C PRO A 355 -6.57 -7.99 30.49
N SER A 356 -7.75 -8.55 30.74
CA SER A 356 -8.40 -8.56 32.06
C SER A 356 -9.31 -9.79 32.20
N LEU A 357 -9.73 -10.11 33.43
CA LEU A 357 -10.72 -11.16 33.64
C LEU A 357 -12.08 -10.81 33.01
N ASP A 358 -12.49 -9.55 33.08
CA ASP A 358 -13.73 -9.09 32.45
C ASP A 358 -13.69 -9.27 30.92
N MET A 359 -12.52 -9.11 30.30
CA MET A 359 -12.33 -9.41 28.88
C MET A 359 -12.63 -10.90 28.59
N LEU A 360 -12.17 -11.83 29.43
CA LEU A 360 -12.46 -13.25 29.25
C LEU A 360 -13.97 -13.52 29.33
N ASP A 361 -14.68 -12.85 30.25
CA ASP A 361 -16.14 -13.00 30.37
C ASP A 361 -16.87 -12.49 29.13
N VAL A 362 -16.44 -11.35 28.58
CA VAL A 362 -16.98 -10.81 27.32
C VAL A 362 -16.72 -11.79 26.17
N LEU A 363 -15.52 -12.35 26.08
CA LEU A 363 -15.18 -13.30 25.01
C LEU A 363 -16.00 -14.59 25.09
N VAL A 364 -16.28 -15.10 26.30
CA VAL A 364 -17.19 -16.25 26.50
C VAL A 364 -18.62 -15.87 26.12
N ARG A 365 -19.12 -14.72 26.59
CA ARG A 365 -20.48 -14.25 26.29
C ARG A 365 -20.74 -14.12 24.79
N GLU A 366 -19.76 -13.61 24.06
CA GLU A 366 -19.85 -13.38 22.61
C GLU A 366 -19.47 -14.64 21.79
N GLY A 367 -19.11 -15.73 22.46
CA GLY A 367 -18.81 -17.02 21.84
C GLY A 367 -17.49 -17.06 21.06
N LEU A 368 -16.53 -16.19 21.39
CA LEU A 368 -15.18 -16.21 20.81
C LEU A 368 -14.30 -17.29 21.44
N ILE A 369 -14.58 -17.66 22.70
CA ILE A 369 -13.92 -18.74 23.44
C ILE A 369 -14.97 -19.53 24.23
N ASP A 370 -14.65 -20.79 24.57
CA ASP A 370 -15.49 -21.63 25.43
C ASP A 370 -15.10 -21.53 26.92
N SER A 371 -16.02 -21.89 27.82
CA SER A 371 -15.70 -22.27 29.21
C SER A 371 -16.41 -23.59 29.53
N PRO A 372 -15.68 -24.67 29.88
CA PRO A 372 -14.22 -24.77 30.00
C PRO A 372 -13.47 -24.55 28.68
N LEU A 373 -12.32 -23.88 28.76
CA LEU A 373 -11.43 -23.59 27.63
C LEU A 373 -10.89 -24.88 27.02
N ARG A 374 -10.74 -24.87 25.71
CA ARG A 374 -10.12 -25.93 24.90
C ARG A 374 -8.76 -25.46 24.41
N ALA A 375 -7.96 -26.38 23.88
CA ALA A 375 -6.65 -26.07 23.32
C ALA A 375 -6.68 -24.95 22.26
N ARG A 376 -7.73 -24.93 21.42
CA ARG A 376 -7.93 -23.86 20.41
C ARG A 376 -8.11 -22.48 21.06
N ASP A 377 -8.81 -22.41 22.18
CA ASP A 377 -9.12 -21.15 22.85
C ASP A 377 -7.87 -20.62 23.54
N VAL A 378 -7.10 -21.49 24.20
CA VAL A 378 -5.82 -21.12 24.81
C VAL A 378 -4.83 -20.61 23.76
N ASN A 379 -4.68 -21.34 22.64
CA ASN A 379 -3.82 -20.90 21.54
C ASN A 379 -4.26 -19.55 20.97
N TRP A 380 -5.56 -19.34 20.79
CA TRP A 380 -6.12 -18.09 20.30
C TRP A 380 -5.88 -16.94 21.30
N LEU A 381 -6.09 -17.17 22.60
CA LEU A 381 -5.81 -16.19 23.65
C LEU A 381 -4.33 -15.83 23.74
N ILE A 382 -3.42 -16.78 23.53
CA ILE A 382 -1.97 -16.55 23.49
C ILE A 382 -1.60 -15.76 22.22
N GLN A 383 -2.13 -16.15 21.06
CA GLN A 383 -1.89 -15.48 19.78
C GLN A 383 -2.16 -13.96 19.86
N TYR A 384 -3.27 -13.58 20.52
CA TYR A 384 -3.66 -12.18 20.72
C TYR A 384 -3.10 -11.55 22.00
N GLY A 385 -2.22 -12.25 22.74
CA GLY A 385 -1.57 -11.71 23.93
C GLY A 385 -2.52 -11.49 25.12
N ILE A 386 -3.69 -12.12 25.09
CA ILE A 386 -4.67 -12.11 26.19
C ILE A 386 -4.15 -12.98 27.34
N LEU A 387 -3.59 -14.14 27.00
CA LEU A 387 -2.80 -14.97 27.90
C LEU A 387 -1.31 -14.85 27.57
N ARG A 388 -0.44 -15.08 28.56
CA ARG A 388 1.00 -15.15 28.36
C ARG A 388 1.36 -16.36 27.49
N ASP A 389 2.42 -16.21 26.69
CA ASP A 389 2.98 -17.28 25.87
C ASP A 389 3.52 -18.47 26.68
N THR A 390 3.78 -18.27 27.97
CA THR A 390 4.16 -19.32 28.92
C THR A 390 3.01 -20.21 29.38
N VAL A 391 1.75 -19.90 29.06
CA VAL A 391 0.60 -20.70 29.46
C VAL A 391 0.48 -21.94 28.57
N GLU A 392 0.41 -23.12 29.17
CA GLU A 392 0.23 -24.38 28.44
C GLU A 392 -1.15 -25.01 28.73
N PHE A 393 -1.74 -25.64 27.72
CA PHE A 393 -2.94 -26.48 27.90
C PHE A 393 -2.56 -27.96 27.86
N ARG A 394 -2.64 -28.65 29.02
CA ARG A 394 -2.26 -30.08 29.12
C ARG A 394 -3.26 -30.85 29.95
N GLY A 395 -3.78 -31.95 29.39
CA GLY A 395 -4.70 -32.85 30.10
C GLY A 395 -6.00 -32.19 30.57
N GLY A 396 -6.49 -31.17 29.85
CA GLY A 396 -7.69 -30.42 30.22
C GLY A 396 -7.46 -29.28 31.21
N ARG A 397 -6.21 -29.02 31.62
CA ARG A 397 -5.84 -28.03 32.62
C ARG A 397 -4.95 -26.95 32.03
N LEU A 398 -5.03 -25.75 32.61
CA LEU A 398 -4.12 -24.64 32.34
C LEU A 398 -2.92 -24.75 33.26
N ARG A 399 -1.73 -24.85 32.69
CA ARG A 399 -0.47 -24.77 33.42
C ARG A 399 0.08 -23.36 33.26
N LEU A 400 0.17 -22.63 34.37
CA LEU A 400 0.58 -21.22 34.41
C LEU A 400 2.04 -21.04 34.85
N SER A 401 2.59 -22.05 35.52
CA SER A 401 4.01 -22.17 35.86
C SER A 401 4.38 -23.65 36.06
N GLU A 402 5.63 -23.95 36.35
CA GLU A 402 6.07 -25.35 36.54
C GLU A 402 5.25 -26.09 37.60
N ASP A 403 4.92 -25.42 38.71
CA ASP A 403 4.25 -25.96 39.89
C ASP A 403 2.76 -25.56 40.01
N HIS A 404 2.23 -24.77 39.07
CA HIS A 404 0.88 -24.23 39.18
C HIS A 404 0.01 -24.61 37.98
N ALA A 405 -0.97 -25.48 38.23
CA ALA A 405 -1.95 -25.90 37.25
C ALA A 405 -3.39 -25.86 37.80
N VAL A 406 -4.30 -25.24 37.06
CA VAL A 406 -5.71 -25.07 37.42
C VAL A 406 -6.62 -25.69 36.36
N GLU A 407 -7.88 -25.95 36.72
CA GLU A 407 -8.89 -26.35 35.74
C GLU A 407 -9.08 -25.24 34.71
N ALA A 408 -9.38 -25.61 33.46
CA ALA A 408 -9.57 -24.64 32.38
C ALA A 408 -10.96 -23.99 32.37
N ASP A 409 -11.65 -23.96 33.51
CA ASP A 409 -13.01 -23.48 33.65
C ASP A 409 -13.06 -22.06 34.25
N LEU A 410 -13.46 -21.09 33.44
CA LEU A 410 -13.49 -19.68 33.78
C LEU A 410 -14.61 -19.32 34.78
N SER A 411 -15.54 -20.25 35.07
CA SER A 411 -16.52 -20.06 36.14
C SER A 411 -15.99 -20.41 37.53
N GLN A 412 -14.77 -20.95 37.64
CA GLN A 412 -14.17 -21.30 38.93
C GLN A 412 -13.29 -20.17 39.47
N ASP A 413 -13.55 -19.75 40.70
CA ASP A 413 -12.80 -18.68 41.36
C ASP A 413 -11.29 -18.96 41.41
N GLN A 414 -10.90 -20.21 41.70
CA GLN A 414 -9.49 -20.62 41.74
C GLN A 414 -8.79 -20.41 40.39
N THR A 415 -9.46 -20.71 39.28
CA THR A 415 -8.92 -20.51 37.93
C THR A 415 -8.77 -19.01 37.63
N ARG A 416 -9.77 -18.20 37.99
CA ARG A 416 -9.76 -16.75 37.77
C ARG A 416 -8.66 -16.07 38.57
N GLU A 417 -8.50 -16.41 39.85
CA GLU A 417 -7.43 -15.88 40.71
C GLU A 417 -6.05 -16.24 40.15
N ALA A 418 -5.87 -17.48 39.71
CA ALA A 418 -4.61 -17.94 39.14
C ALA A 418 -4.29 -17.24 37.80
N LEU A 419 -5.28 -17.07 36.93
CA LEU A 419 -5.12 -16.33 35.67
C LEU A 419 -4.79 -14.86 35.91
N ALA A 420 -5.44 -14.19 36.86
CA ALA A 420 -5.15 -12.80 37.20
C ALA A 420 -3.72 -12.62 37.73
N ALA A 421 -3.23 -13.57 38.52
CA ALA A 421 -1.89 -13.51 39.10
C ALA A 421 -0.79 -13.86 38.08
N LEU A 422 -1.01 -14.89 37.24
CA LEU A 422 0.06 -15.55 36.49
C LEU A 422 -0.24 -15.74 34.99
N GLY A 423 -1.52 -15.73 34.58
CA GLY A 423 -1.93 -16.14 33.24
C GLY A 423 -2.14 -15.00 32.24
N LEU A 424 -2.63 -13.83 32.67
CA LEU A 424 -2.94 -12.72 31.76
C LEU A 424 -1.68 -12.08 31.17
N GLY A 425 -1.74 -11.77 29.88
CA GLY A 425 -0.75 -10.94 29.18
C GLY A 425 -0.81 -9.46 29.59
N SER A 426 0.18 -8.68 29.17
CA SER A 426 0.27 -7.25 29.53
C SER A 426 -0.47 -6.34 28.54
N ARG A 427 -0.59 -6.75 27.28
CA ARG A 427 -1.24 -6.01 26.20
C ARG A 427 -1.61 -6.97 25.06
N LEU A 428 -2.68 -6.67 24.33
CA LEU A 428 -2.97 -7.37 23.08
C LEU A 428 -1.80 -7.29 22.08
N THR A 429 -1.54 -8.38 21.37
CA THR A 429 -0.50 -8.51 20.34
C THR A 429 -1.10 -8.59 18.94
N GLY A 430 -0.28 -8.31 17.91
CA GLY A 430 -0.72 -8.36 16.50
C GLY A 430 -1.50 -7.14 16.01
N GLY A 431 -1.60 -6.08 16.81
CA GLY A 431 -2.28 -4.86 16.42
C GLY A 431 -1.47 -4.04 15.39
N ILE A 432 -2.10 -3.69 14.27
CA ILE A 432 -1.51 -2.95 13.15
C ILE A 432 -2.05 -1.51 13.10
N ALA A 433 -1.18 -0.52 12.95
CA ALA A 433 -1.58 0.89 12.80
C ALA A 433 -1.59 1.37 11.34
N MET A 434 -0.89 0.67 10.44
CA MET A 434 -0.79 1.02 9.02
C MET A 434 -0.82 -0.21 8.13
N HIS A 435 -1.83 -0.30 7.26
CA HIS A 435 -1.81 -1.19 6.10
C HIS A 435 -1.51 -0.38 4.82
N GLY A 436 -0.45 -0.78 4.10
CA GLY A 436 0.01 -0.12 2.87
C GLY A 436 0.13 -1.10 1.70
N GLY A 437 -0.23 -0.69 0.48
CA GLY A 437 -0.16 -1.57 -0.71
C GLY A 437 1.23 -1.54 -1.34
N PHE A 438 1.73 -0.33 -1.54
CA PHE A 438 3.08 -0.07 -1.99
C PHE A 438 3.58 1.29 -1.48
N TYR A 439 4.86 1.62 -1.69
CA TYR A 439 5.37 2.96 -1.43
C TYR A 439 6.42 3.44 -2.42
N VAL A 440 6.44 4.76 -2.67
CA VAL A 440 7.47 5.49 -3.40
C VAL A 440 7.61 6.86 -2.73
N GLY A 441 8.84 7.30 -2.44
CA GLY A 441 9.06 8.56 -1.73
C GLY A 441 10.50 9.08 -1.87
N PRO A 442 10.88 10.09 -1.09
CA PRO A 442 12.25 10.61 -1.05
C PRO A 442 13.19 9.67 -0.26
N GLU A 443 14.50 9.77 -0.47
CA GLU A 443 15.50 8.98 0.27
C GLU A 443 15.34 9.09 1.80
N ALA A 444 15.02 10.28 2.31
CA ALA A 444 14.80 10.49 3.74
C ALA A 444 13.66 9.62 4.30
N PHE A 445 12.64 9.32 3.49
CA PHE A 445 11.56 8.41 3.88
C PHE A 445 12.05 6.98 3.95
N TYR A 446 12.82 6.51 2.96
CA TYR A 446 13.39 5.16 2.97
C TYR A 446 14.34 4.95 4.14
N GLN A 447 15.18 5.95 4.43
CA GLN A 447 16.04 5.94 5.61
C GLN A 447 15.24 5.85 6.90
N ALA A 448 14.19 6.67 7.05
CA ALA A 448 13.32 6.62 8.22
C ALA A 448 12.65 5.25 8.40
N LEU A 449 12.24 4.57 7.31
CA LEU A 449 11.70 3.22 7.38
C LEU A 449 12.74 2.18 7.85
N ARG A 450 14.00 2.30 7.40
CA ARG A 450 15.10 1.43 7.86
C ARG A 450 15.40 1.63 9.35
N ASP A 451 15.32 2.87 9.82
CA ASP A 451 15.64 3.27 11.19
C ASP A 451 14.50 3.00 12.20
N LEU A 452 13.33 2.51 11.76
CA LEU A 452 12.24 2.12 12.66
C LEU A 452 12.70 1.04 13.65
N SER A 453 12.30 1.18 14.91
CA SER A 453 12.47 0.10 15.89
C SER A 453 11.65 -1.14 15.47
N PRO A 454 12.01 -2.34 15.93
CA PRO A 454 11.22 -3.55 15.67
C PRO A 454 9.73 -3.37 16.03
N GLU A 455 9.42 -2.72 17.14
CA GLU A 455 8.05 -2.49 17.62
C GLU A 455 7.29 -1.52 16.71
N GLN A 456 7.93 -0.44 16.23
CA GLN A 456 7.30 0.50 15.31
C GLN A 456 7.07 -0.14 13.95
N ARG A 457 8.04 -0.88 13.45
CA ARG A 457 7.96 -1.62 12.18
C ARG A 457 6.86 -2.68 12.23
N ASP A 458 6.69 -3.36 13.37
CA ASP A 458 5.64 -4.34 13.59
C ASP A 458 4.22 -3.73 13.51
N LYS A 459 4.07 -2.41 13.68
CA LYS A 459 2.79 -1.70 13.46
C LYS A 459 2.47 -1.43 11.99
N ILE A 460 3.34 -1.79 11.06
CA ILE A 460 3.17 -1.55 9.62
C ILE A 460 3.07 -2.90 8.90
N CYS A 461 1.94 -3.13 8.24
CA CYS A 461 1.70 -4.30 7.40
C CYS A 461 1.60 -3.86 5.93
N MET A 462 2.66 -4.09 5.17
CA MET A 462 2.62 -3.95 3.72
C MET A 462 1.91 -5.17 3.12
N THR A 463 0.88 -4.99 2.28
CA THR A 463 -0.02 -6.07 1.86
C THR A 463 -0.62 -5.88 0.46
N SER A 464 -1.53 -6.77 0.05
CA SER A 464 -2.16 -6.78 -1.26
C SER A 464 -3.11 -5.60 -1.47
N VAL A 465 -3.18 -5.11 -2.70
CA VAL A 465 -4.17 -4.09 -3.10
C VAL A 465 -5.60 -4.63 -3.08
N ASN A 466 -5.81 -5.94 -3.23
CA ASN A 466 -7.13 -6.56 -3.07
C ASN A 466 -7.55 -6.63 -1.59
N PHE A 467 -6.58 -6.68 -0.67
CA PHE A 467 -6.90 -6.45 0.74
C PHE A 467 -7.35 -5.01 0.95
N ILE A 468 -6.59 -4.03 0.45
CA ILE A 468 -6.74 -2.60 0.78
C ILE A 468 -7.92 -1.95 0.04
N ASN A 469 -8.01 -2.11 -1.27
CA ASN A 469 -8.80 -1.23 -2.13
C ASN A 469 -10.29 -1.61 -2.18
N HIS A 470 -10.71 -2.80 -1.73
CA HIS A 470 -12.13 -3.17 -1.65
C HIS A 470 -12.45 -3.97 -0.38
N LEU A 471 -13.74 -4.23 -0.15
CA LEU A 471 -14.23 -5.02 0.97
C LEU A 471 -14.42 -6.51 0.65
N TYR A 472 -14.33 -6.95 -0.61
CA TYR A 472 -14.49 -8.37 -0.92
C TYR A 472 -13.48 -9.24 -0.18
N ASP A 473 -13.88 -10.49 0.04
CA ASP A 473 -13.08 -11.45 0.79
C ASP A 473 -11.71 -11.66 0.16
N HIS A 474 -10.71 -11.78 1.02
CA HIS A 474 -9.34 -12.04 0.67
C HIS A 474 -8.75 -13.00 1.70
N ARG A 475 -7.69 -13.73 1.36
CA ARG A 475 -7.03 -14.67 2.30
C ARG A 475 -6.51 -13.99 3.59
N PHE A 476 -6.30 -12.68 3.54
CA PHE A 476 -5.84 -11.86 4.68
C PHE A 476 -6.98 -11.16 5.43
N GLY A 477 -8.23 -11.31 4.98
CA GLY A 477 -9.37 -10.73 5.67
C GLY A 477 -10.64 -10.75 4.82
N ASP A 478 -11.74 -11.11 5.47
CA ASP A 478 -13.08 -11.08 4.90
C ASP A 478 -13.71 -9.68 4.95
N GLN A 479 -14.88 -9.53 4.34
CA GLN A 479 -15.63 -8.28 4.34
C GLN A 479 -15.95 -7.78 5.76
N LYS A 480 -16.28 -8.67 6.70
CA LYS A 480 -16.65 -8.29 8.07
C LYS A 480 -15.47 -7.69 8.80
N LEU A 481 -14.30 -8.31 8.70
CA LEU A 481 -13.07 -7.84 9.29
C LEU A 481 -12.69 -6.48 8.73
N LYS A 482 -12.62 -6.35 7.39
CA LYS A 482 -12.25 -5.09 6.74
C LYS A 482 -13.19 -3.95 7.13
N ALA A 483 -14.49 -4.21 7.19
CA ALA A 483 -15.47 -3.21 7.63
C ALA A 483 -15.29 -2.83 9.11
N ALA A 484 -15.03 -3.80 9.98
CA ALA A 484 -14.77 -3.53 11.39
C ALA A 484 -13.47 -2.72 11.60
N GLN A 485 -12.43 -2.96 10.81
CA GLN A 485 -11.19 -2.20 10.93
C GLN A 485 -11.33 -0.75 10.43
N ARG A 486 -12.12 -0.54 9.35
CA ARG A 486 -12.20 0.72 8.60
C ARG A 486 -13.30 1.68 9.06
N LEU A 487 -13.39 1.91 10.36
CA LEU A 487 -14.35 2.86 10.92
C LEU A 487 -14.09 4.28 10.39
N HIS A 488 -15.17 4.99 10.07
CA HIS A 488 -15.13 6.41 9.70
C HIS A 488 -14.06 6.76 8.65
N GLY A 489 -13.92 5.91 7.63
CA GLY A 489 -12.89 6.06 6.59
C GLY A 489 -12.95 7.40 5.86
N ARG A 490 -11.81 8.07 5.71
CA ARG A 490 -11.64 9.25 4.85
C ARG A 490 -10.72 8.84 3.72
N PHE A 491 -11.29 8.67 2.55
CA PHE A 491 -10.55 8.26 1.37
C PHE A 491 -10.36 9.46 0.44
N ILE A 492 -9.17 10.04 0.51
CA ILE A 492 -8.88 11.36 -0.05
C ILE A 492 -8.05 11.18 -1.32
N ASN A 493 -8.62 11.58 -2.44
CA ASN A 493 -8.01 11.43 -3.76
C ASN A 493 -8.01 12.74 -4.52
N SER A 494 -7.02 12.92 -5.40
CA SER A 494 -6.95 14.10 -6.26
C SER A 494 -7.72 13.88 -7.56
N ALA A 495 -8.38 14.92 -8.07
CA ALA A 495 -8.98 14.92 -9.40
C ALA A 495 -8.33 16.01 -10.28
N MET A 496 -8.30 15.80 -11.59
CA MET A 496 -7.86 16.84 -12.53
C MET A 496 -8.95 17.89 -12.72
N MET A 497 -10.18 17.44 -12.91
CA MET A 497 -11.35 18.27 -13.16
C MET A 497 -12.60 17.67 -12.51
N TYR A 498 -13.58 18.51 -12.27
CA TYR A 498 -14.88 18.13 -11.76
C TYR A 498 -15.97 18.81 -12.57
N THR A 499 -17.00 18.06 -12.95
CA THR A 499 -18.10 18.59 -13.75
C THR A 499 -19.23 19.10 -12.86
N LEU A 500 -19.96 20.13 -13.30
CA LEU A 500 -21.12 20.66 -12.56
C LEU A 500 -22.24 19.61 -12.35
N ASN A 501 -22.25 18.54 -13.15
CA ASN A 501 -23.21 17.44 -12.98
C ASN A 501 -22.78 16.42 -11.91
N GLY A 502 -21.56 16.50 -11.38
CA GLY A 502 -21.05 15.65 -10.31
C GLY A 502 -20.04 14.57 -10.72
N ALA A 503 -19.65 14.48 -11.99
CA ALA A 503 -18.62 13.52 -12.43
C ALA A 503 -17.20 14.08 -12.26
N ALA A 504 -16.25 13.22 -11.88
CA ALA A 504 -14.84 13.57 -11.77
C ALA A 504 -14.00 13.01 -12.93
N VAL A 505 -12.94 13.73 -13.27
CA VAL A 505 -11.97 13.39 -14.31
C VAL A 505 -10.58 13.36 -13.67
N SER A 506 -9.87 12.24 -13.77
CA SER A 506 -8.60 12.04 -13.06
C SER A 506 -7.48 11.47 -13.93
N ASP A 507 -7.79 10.84 -15.06
CA ASP A 507 -6.82 10.04 -15.80
C ASP A 507 -6.78 10.24 -17.32
N GLY A 508 -7.72 11.00 -17.91
CA GLY A 508 -7.86 11.12 -19.37
C GLY A 508 -8.21 12.52 -19.88
N LEU A 509 -7.84 12.79 -21.12
CA LEU A 509 -8.19 14.00 -21.87
C LEU A 509 -9.51 13.84 -22.63
N ASP A 510 -10.09 14.95 -23.09
CA ASP A 510 -11.33 14.98 -23.87
C ASP A 510 -11.21 14.28 -25.23
N ASP A 511 -10.01 14.20 -25.79
CA ASP A 511 -9.68 13.47 -27.01
C ASP A 511 -9.36 11.97 -26.78
N GLY A 512 -9.55 11.47 -25.56
CA GLY A 512 -9.35 10.07 -25.19
C GLY A 512 -7.90 9.68 -24.92
N ARG A 513 -6.93 10.61 -24.99
CA ARG A 513 -5.56 10.33 -24.56
C ARG A 513 -5.50 10.12 -23.05
N VAL A 514 -4.78 9.08 -22.65
CA VAL A 514 -4.55 8.72 -21.27
C VAL A 514 -3.40 9.55 -20.71
N VAL A 515 -3.69 10.26 -19.62
CA VAL A 515 -2.73 11.09 -18.86
C VAL A 515 -1.94 10.23 -17.87
N SER A 516 -2.61 9.31 -17.18
CA SER A 516 -2.05 8.47 -16.12
C SER A 516 -2.69 7.07 -16.13
N GLY A 517 -3.67 6.85 -15.25
CA GLY A 517 -4.49 5.65 -15.13
C GLY A 517 -5.46 5.80 -13.96
N VAL A 518 -6.52 5.00 -13.96
CA VAL A 518 -7.57 5.05 -12.93
C VAL A 518 -7.03 4.71 -11.54
N GLY A 519 -6.08 3.76 -11.46
CA GLY A 519 -5.53 3.26 -10.20
C GLY A 519 -6.63 2.65 -9.32
N GLY A 520 -6.56 2.87 -8.00
CA GLY A 520 -7.61 2.48 -7.06
C GLY A 520 -8.63 3.57 -6.72
N GLN A 521 -8.61 4.73 -7.39
CA GLN A 521 -9.49 5.85 -7.05
C GLN A 521 -10.97 5.42 -7.03
N TYR A 522 -11.42 4.71 -8.07
CA TYR A 522 -12.78 4.17 -8.14
C TYR A 522 -13.09 3.24 -6.96
N ASN A 523 -12.15 2.37 -6.60
CA ASN A 523 -12.35 1.39 -5.55
C ASN A 523 -12.57 2.05 -4.18
N PHE A 524 -11.79 3.07 -3.83
CA PHE A 524 -11.98 3.84 -2.60
C PHE A 524 -13.27 4.67 -2.60
N VAL A 525 -13.67 5.21 -3.76
CA VAL A 525 -14.95 5.89 -3.91
C VAL A 525 -16.10 4.90 -3.62
N SER A 526 -16.10 3.73 -4.25
CA SER A 526 -17.13 2.69 -4.02
C SER A 526 -17.16 2.26 -2.55
N MET A 527 -15.99 1.98 -1.98
CA MET A 527 -15.85 1.55 -0.58
C MET A 527 -16.40 2.58 0.41
N ALA A 528 -16.26 3.89 0.14
CA ALA A 528 -16.81 4.93 0.99
C ALA A 528 -18.34 4.82 1.14
N HIS A 529 -19.03 4.44 0.06
CA HIS A 529 -20.49 4.29 0.06
C HIS A 529 -20.95 2.99 0.71
N GLU A 530 -20.06 2.00 0.83
CA GLU A 530 -20.34 0.71 1.47
C GLU A 530 -20.06 0.72 2.98
N LEU A 531 -19.17 1.59 3.45
CA LEU A 531 -18.77 1.66 4.86
C LEU A 531 -19.57 2.71 5.65
N PRO A 532 -20.22 2.32 6.78
CA PRO A 532 -20.92 3.27 7.64
C PRO A 532 -20.03 4.42 8.12
N GLY A 533 -20.45 5.65 7.82
CA GLY A 533 -19.74 6.87 8.22
C GLY A 533 -18.42 7.13 7.49
N ALA A 534 -18.09 6.36 6.45
CA ALA A 534 -16.99 6.67 5.56
C ALA A 534 -17.37 7.76 4.54
N ARG A 535 -16.36 8.43 3.99
CA ARG A 535 -16.51 9.48 2.99
C ARG A 535 -15.44 9.37 1.92
N SER A 536 -15.86 9.53 0.68
CA SER A 536 -14.99 9.79 -0.46
C SER A 536 -14.81 11.29 -0.60
N ILE A 537 -13.56 11.73 -0.67
CA ILE A 537 -13.21 13.15 -0.74
C ILE A 537 -12.34 13.34 -1.98
N LEU A 538 -12.86 14.09 -2.96
CA LEU A 538 -12.14 14.44 -4.18
C LEU A 538 -11.63 15.88 -4.09
N ALA A 539 -10.32 16.03 -4.03
CA ALA A 539 -9.64 17.30 -3.90
C ALA A 539 -9.08 17.77 -5.24
N LEU A 540 -9.28 19.05 -5.57
CA LEU A 540 -8.70 19.67 -6.76
C LEU A 540 -8.56 21.18 -6.57
N ARG A 541 -7.58 21.78 -7.24
CA ARG A 541 -7.53 23.24 -7.37
C ARG A 541 -8.69 23.70 -8.25
N ALA A 542 -9.34 24.81 -7.94
CA ALA A 542 -10.46 25.33 -8.73
C ALA A 542 -10.03 25.79 -10.13
N THR A 543 -8.75 26.12 -10.32
CA THR A 543 -8.18 26.57 -11.61
C THR A 543 -6.86 25.89 -11.94
N ARG A 544 -6.48 25.92 -13.23
CA ARG A 544 -5.16 25.53 -13.74
C ARG A 544 -4.68 26.49 -14.83
N MET A 545 -3.39 26.46 -15.13
CA MET A 545 -2.83 27.11 -16.31
C MET A 545 -2.93 26.17 -17.51
N SER A 546 -3.47 26.66 -18.63
CA SER A 546 -3.49 25.95 -19.91
C SER A 546 -3.25 26.93 -21.05
N GLY A 547 -2.26 26.66 -21.91
CA GLY A 547 -1.91 27.57 -23.01
C GLY A 547 -1.53 28.99 -22.56
N GLY A 548 -0.99 29.14 -21.35
CA GLY A 548 -0.68 30.45 -20.77
C GLY A 548 -1.87 31.21 -20.19
N GLN A 549 -3.07 30.62 -20.17
CA GLN A 549 -4.28 31.21 -19.60
C GLN A 549 -4.75 30.46 -18.36
N VAL A 550 -5.36 31.18 -17.42
CA VAL A 550 -6.05 30.58 -16.27
C VAL A 550 -7.40 30.05 -16.75
N VAL A 551 -7.64 28.76 -16.53
CA VAL A 551 -8.89 28.08 -16.87
C VAL A 551 -9.45 27.35 -15.65
N SER A 552 -10.77 27.18 -15.59
CA SER A 552 -11.41 26.46 -14.48
C SER A 552 -11.21 24.95 -14.58
N ASN A 553 -11.02 24.29 -13.44
CA ASN A 553 -11.12 22.84 -13.29
C ASN A 553 -12.54 22.41 -12.90
N ILE A 554 -13.42 23.36 -12.54
CA ILE A 554 -14.85 23.13 -12.38
C ILE A 554 -15.53 23.45 -13.73
N VAL A 555 -15.88 22.42 -14.48
CA VAL A 555 -16.34 22.55 -15.87
C VAL A 555 -17.81 22.17 -16.02
N PHE A 556 -18.50 22.73 -17.02
CA PHE A 556 -19.91 22.37 -17.24
C PHE A 556 -20.07 20.90 -17.68
N ASN A 557 -19.22 20.46 -18.61
CA ASN A 557 -19.12 19.09 -19.10
C ASN A 557 -17.67 18.77 -19.49
N TYR A 558 -17.38 17.48 -19.62
CA TYR A 558 -16.11 16.97 -20.15
C TYR A 558 -16.34 15.62 -20.82
N ALA A 559 -15.59 15.30 -21.88
CA ALA A 559 -15.83 14.09 -22.67
C ALA A 559 -15.28 12.80 -22.03
N HIS A 560 -14.38 12.93 -21.05
CA HIS A 560 -13.86 11.81 -20.26
C HIS A 560 -14.50 11.78 -18.87
N CYS A 561 -14.62 10.59 -18.27
CA CYS A 561 -15.17 10.41 -16.93
C CYS A 561 -14.43 9.27 -16.23
N THR A 562 -13.89 9.55 -15.05
CA THR A 562 -13.27 8.54 -14.18
C THR A 562 -14.26 8.10 -13.10
N ILE A 563 -14.88 9.06 -12.39
CA ILE A 563 -15.86 8.78 -11.34
C ILE A 563 -17.23 9.30 -11.77
N PRO A 564 -18.23 8.42 -11.95
CA PRO A 564 -19.55 8.82 -12.40
C PRO A 564 -20.33 9.56 -11.29
N ARG A 565 -21.17 10.50 -11.70
CA ARG A 565 -21.88 11.44 -10.78
C ARG A 565 -22.74 10.82 -9.67
N HIS A 566 -23.17 9.56 -9.83
CA HIS A 566 -23.99 8.90 -8.81
C HIS A 566 -23.14 8.39 -7.63
N LEU A 567 -21.81 8.37 -7.79
CA LEU A 567 -20.85 8.07 -6.72
C LEU A 567 -20.27 9.34 -6.10
N ARG A 568 -20.75 10.53 -6.47
CA ARG A 568 -20.28 11.78 -5.88
C ARG A 568 -20.48 11.77 -4.37
N ASP A 569 -19.52 12.36 -3.66
CA ASP A 569 -19.59 12.56 -2.23
C ASP A 569 -19.05 13.97 -1.93
N ILE A 570 -17.90 14.12 -1.27
CA ILE A 570 -17.33 15.42 -0.93
C ILE A 570 -16.33 15.86 -2.00
N VAL A 571 -16.40 17.13 -2.38
CA VAL A 571 -15.44 17.78 -3.29
C VAL A 571 -14.85 18.99 -2.57
N ILE A 572 -13.53 19.14 -2.61
CA ILE A 572 -12.82 20.23 -1.95
C ILE A 572 -11.98 21.01 -2.96
N THR A 573 -12.13 22.33 -2.94
CA THR A 573 -11.22 23.28 -3.58
C THR A 573 -10.60 24.21 -2.55
N GLU A 574 -9.70 25.09 -2.97
CA GLU A 574 -9.16 26.13 -2.10
C GLU A 574 -10.23 27.10 -1.55
N TYR A 575 -11.45 27.07 -2.09
CA TYR A 575 -12.57 27.91 -1.65
C TYR A 575 -13.50 27.25 -0.62
N GLY A 576 -13.36 25.94 -0.41
CA GLY A 576 -14.30 25.12 0.36
C GLY A 576 -14.38 23.70 -0.13
#